data_AF-A0A3D4TWY9-F1
#
_entry.id   AF-A0A3D4TWY9-F1
#
_cell.length_a   1.000
_cell.length_b   1.000
_cell.length_c   1.000
_cell.angle_alpha   90.00
_cell.angle_beta   90.00
_cell.angle_gamma   90.00
#
_symmetry.space_group_name_H-M   'P 1'
#
loop_
_entity.id
_entity.type
_entity.pdbx_description
1 polymer ?
#
loop_
_entity_poly.entity_id
_entity_poly.type
_entity_poly.pdbx_seq_one_letter_code
_entity_poly.pdbx_strand_id
1 'polypeptide(L)' 'MKTAEIRELSLKELQERIENEEAQLLKLKLNHSISPLDNPMKITESRKNITRMKTILTERNRNENKKS' A
#
# COMPACT_ATOMS: atom_id res chain seq x y z
N MET A 1 -7.34 3.07 -4.24
CA MET A 1 -8.16 2.10 -3.47
C MET A 1 -9.04 2.80 -2.46
N LYS A 2 -10.29 2.34 -2.30
CA LYS A 2 -11.17 2.80 -1.22
C LYS A 2 -10.81 2.05 0.07
N THR A 3 -10.95 2.73 1.21
CA THR A 3 -10.64 2.15 2.52
C THR A 3 -11.54 0.95 2.88
N ALA A 4 -12.76 0.90 2.33
CA ALA A 4 -13.68 -0.22 2.51
C ALA A 4 -13.12 -1.54 1.95
N GLU A 5 -12.63 -1.52 0.71
CA GLU A 5 -12.01 -2.69 0.05
C GLU A 5 -10.80 -3.20 0.85
N ILE A 6 -9.98 -2.29 1.39
CA ILE A 6 -8.80 -2.66 2.18
C ILE A 6 -9.19 -3.34 3.50
N ARG A 7 -10.37 -3.00 4.05
CA ARG A 7 -10.87 -3.60 5.29
C ARG A 7 -11.49 -4.98 5.10
N GLU A 8 -11.91 -5.32 3.88
CA GLU A 8 -12.45 -6.65 3.54
C GLU A 8 -11.33 -7.69 3.34
N LEU A 9 -10.11 -7.25 2.98
CA LEU A 9 -8.95 -8.14 2.84
C LEU A 9 -8.56 -8.79 4.17
N SER A 10 -8.17 -10.07 4.13
CA SER A 10 -7.57 -10.74 5.29
C SER A 10 -6.20 -10.14 5.65
N LEU A 11 -5.69 -10.43 6.86
CA LEU A 11 -4.36 -9.94 7.28
C LEU A 11 -3.25 -10.40 6.32
N LYS A 12 -3.28 -11.67 5.89
CA LYS A 12 -2.29 -12.22 4.97
C LYS A 12 -2.37 -11.59 3.58
N GLU A 13 -3.58 -11.48 3.02
CA GLU A 13 -3.77 -10.85 1.71
C GLU A 13 -3.38 -9.37 1.73
N LEU A 14 -3.68 -8.65 2.82
CA LEU A 14 -3.28 -7.25 2.97
C LEU A 14 -1.76 -7.10 2.96
N GLN A 15 -1.04 -8.01 3.60
CA GLN A 15 0.41 -8.01 3.68
C GLN A 15 1.05 -8.33 2.32
N GLU A 16 0.54 -9.36 1.63
CA GLU A 16 0.96 -9.71 0.27
C GLU A 16 0.66 -8.58 -0.74
N ARG A 17 -0.47 -7.89 -0.58
CA ARG A 17 -0.82 -6.74 -1.41
C ARG A 17 0.13 -5.57 -1.19
N ILE A 18 0.54 -5.31 0.06
CA ILE A 18 1.52 -4.27 0.39
C ILE A 18 2.85 -4.55 -0.30
N GLU A 19 3.37 -5.78 -0.20
CA GLU A 19 4.64 -6.16 -0.82
C GLU A 19 4.61 -6.00 -2.35
N ASN A 20 3.53 -6.46 -2.98
CA ASN A 20 3.34 -6.31 -4.42
C ASN A 20 3.30 -4.83 -4.87
N GLU A 21 2.56 -3.99 -4.15
CA GLU A 21 2.45 -2.55 -4.46
C GLU A 21 3.77 -1.81 -4.19
N GLU A 22 4.55 -2.22 -3.17
CA GLU A 22 5.89 -1.67 -2.93
C GLU A 22 6.87 -2.02 -4.06
N ALA A 23 6.86 -3.27 -4.54
CA ALA A 23 7.66 -3.69 -5.67
C ALA A 23 7.28 -2.90 -6.94
N GLN A 24 5.99 -2.71 -7.19
CA GLN A 24 5.50 -1.89 -8.30
C GLN A 24 5.91 -0.42 -8.17
N LEU A 25 5.82 0.16 -6.98
CA LEU A 25 6.25 1.54 -6.73
C LEU A 25 7.75 1.70 -6.98
N LEU A 26 8.56 0.72 -6.59
CA LEU A 26 10.00 0.73 -6.79
C LEU A 26 10.34 0.70 -8.29
N LYS A 27 9.68 -0.20 -9.04
CA LYS A 27 9.79 -0.26 -10.50
C LYS A 27 9.34 1.05 -11.17
N LEU A 28 8.25 1.65 -10.71
CA LEU A 28 7.77 2.95 -11.21
C LEU A 28 8.76 4.08 -10.94
N LYS A 29 9.39 4.12 -9.77
CA LYS A 29 10.44 5.11 -9.45
C LYS A 29 11.69 4.93 -10.31
N LEU A 30 12.14 3.69 -10.50
CA LEU A 30 13.27 3.39 -11.37
C LEU A 30 12.97 3.81 -12.81
N ASN A 31 11.80 3.43 -13.32
CA ASN A 31 11.36 3.83 -14.66
C ASN A 31 11.28 5.36 -14.77
N HIS A 32 10.73 6.06 -13.77
CA HIS A 32 10.67 7.53 -13.75
C HIS A 32 12.04 8.21 -13.76
N SER A 33 13.01 7.61 -13.08
CA SER A 33 14.38 8.12 -13.02
C SER A 33 15.12 7.92 -14.34
N ILE A 34 14.76 6.90 -15.12
CA ILE A 34 15.36 6.61 -16.43
C ILE A 34 14.67 7.42 -17.53
N SER A 35 13.35 7.53 -17.46
CA SER A 35 12.53 8.28 -18.41
C SER A 35 11.42 9.00 -17.66
N PRO A 36 11.24 10.33 -17.84
CA PRO A 36 10.15 11.05 -17.21
C PRO A 36 8.82 10.38 -17.55
N LEU A 37 8.04 10.05 -16.52
CA LEU A 37 6.75 9.40 -16.70
C LEU A 37 5.74 10.42 -17.20
N ASP A 38 4.88 10.00 -18.14
CA ASP A 38 3.76 10.81 -18.61
C ASP A 38 2.82 11.25 -17.49
N ASN A 39 2.73 10.45 -16.41
CA ASN A 39 1.88 10.78 -15.27
C ASN A 39 2.59 10.50 -13.92
N PRO A 40 3.32 11.49 -13.37
CA PRO A 40 3.97 11.37 -12.06
C PRO A 40 2.96 11.26 -10.90
N MET A 41 1.69 11.61 -11.10
CA MET A 41 0.66 11.48 -10.06
C MET A 41 0.43 10.02 -9.66
N LYS A 42 0.68 9.06 -10.55
CA LYS A 42 0.59 7.62 -10.25
C LYS A 42 1.52 7.20 -9.11
N ILE A 43 2.72 7.77 -9.01
CA ILE A 43 3.67 7.50 -7.92
C ILE A 43 3.09 8.00 -6.59
N THR A 44 2.48 9.17 -6.60
CA THR A 44 1.86 9.76 -5.41
C THR A 44 0.61 8.99 -4.98
N GLU A 45 -0.20 8.53 -5.94
CA GLU A 45 -1.37 7.71 -5.65
C GLU A 45 -1.00 6.33 -5.09
N SER A 46 -0.05 5.64 -5.71
CA SER A 46 0.43 4.34 -5.22
C SER A 46 1.04 4.45 -3.81
N ARG A 47 1.85 5.49 -3.55
CA ARG A 47 2.32 5.80 -2.18
C ARG A 47 1.17 5.95 -1.19
N LYS A 48 0.14 6.74 -1.52
CA LYS A 48 -1.04 6.93 -0.66
C LYS A 48 -1.79 5.63 -0.41
N ASN A 49 -1.91 4.76 -1.43
CA ASN A 49 -2.55 3.46 -1.28
C ASN A 49 -1.77 2.55 -0.31
N ILE A 50 -0.43 2.47 -0.45
CA ILE A 50 0.44 1.72 0.47
C ILE A 50 0.31 2.23 1.90
N THR A 51 0.32 3.56 2.11
CA THR A 51 0.15 4.13 3.45
C THR A 51 -1.18 3.72 4.08
N ARG A 52 -2.29 3.78 3.32
CA ARG A 52 -3.62 3.37 3.84
C ARG A 52 -3.63 1.89 4.25
N MET A 53 -3.03 1.01 3.45
CA MET A 53 -2.93 -0.42 3.78
C MET A 53 -2.11 -0.66 5.05
N LYS A 54 -0.94 0.00 5.19
CA LYS A 54 -0.10 -0.09 6.39
C LYS A 54 -0.78 0.47 7.64
N THR A 55 -1.55 1.54 7.51
CA THR A 55 -2.33 2.10 8.62
C THR A 55 -3.36 1.08 9.12
N ILE A 56 -4.13 0.46 8.22
CA ILE A 56 -5.12 -0.56 8.59
C ILE A 56 -4.46 -1.79 9.23
N LEU A 57 -3.32 -2.24 8.70
CA LEU A 57 -2.55 -3.33 9.30
C LEU A 57 -2.14 -2.99 10.75
N THR A 58 -1.66 -1.76 10.97
CA THR A 58 -1.28 -1.27 12.30
C THR A 58 -2.48 -1.15 13.23
N GLU A 59 -3.62 -0.64 12.73
CA GLU A 59 -4.88 -0.57 13.49
C GLU A 59 -5.33 -1.97 13.95
N ARG A 60 -5.25 -2.98 13.07
CA ARG A 60 -5.59 -4.36 13.38
C ARG A 60 -4.66 -4.94 14.45
N ASN A 61 -3.34 -4.82 14.28
CA ASN A 61 -2.37 -5.29 15.27
C ASN A 61 -2.56 -4.62 16.65
N ARG A 62 -2.86 -3.31 16.67
CA ARG A 62 -3.12 -2.59 17.92
C ARG A 62 -4.40 -3.05 18.60
N ASN A 63 -5.43 -3.40 17.83
CA ASN A 63 -6.68 -3.94 18.37
C ASN A 63 -6.52 -5.36 18.89
N GLU A 64 -5.68 -6.20 18.29
CA GLU A 64 -5.33 -7.53 18.82
C GLU A 64 -4.59 -7.40 20.16
N ASN A 65 -3.59 -6.52 20.25
CA ASN A 65 -2.84 -6.29 21.50
C ASN A 65 -3.66 -5.68 22.64
N LYS A 66 -4.81 -5.03 22.35
CA LYS A 66 -5.74 -4.53 23.38
C LYS A 66 -6.71 -5.59 23.91
N LYS A 67 -6.81 -6.73 23.24
CA LYS A 67 -7.70 -7.84 23.62
C LYS A 67 -7.01 -8.91 24.47
N SER A 68 -5.67 -8.88 24.55
CA SER A 68 -4.86 -9.61 25.54
C SER A 68 -4.68 -8.79 26.81
#